data_AF-A0A158BIA1-F1
#
_entry.id   AF-A0A158BIA1-F1
#
_cell.length_a   1.000
_cell.length_b   1.000
_cell.length_c   1.000
_cell.angle_alpha   90.00
_cell.angle_beta   90.00
_cell.angle_gamma   90.00
#
_symmetry.space_group_name_H-M   'P 1'
#
loop_
_entity.id
_entity.type
_entity.pdbx_description
1 polymer ?
#
loop_
_entity_poly.entity_id
_entity_poly.type
_entity_poly.pdbx_seq_one_letter_code
_entity_poly.pdbx_strand_id
1 'polypeptide(L)'
;MNDFSKAAVEAVRNPSDPRSRYAAGVMKYREMGYWQPDYTPKETDVIALFRITPQAGVEPEEAAAAVAGESSTATWTVVWTDRLTACDMYRAKAYRVEPVPNARADEPQYFAYIAYELDLFEEGSVANLTASIIGNVFGFKPLKTLRLEDMRIPVAYLKTFQGPPTGIVVERERLDKYGRPLLGATVKPKLGLSGKNYGRVVYEGLKGGLDFLKDDENINSQAFMHWRDRYLFAMEAVHRAQAETGEVKGHYLNVTAGTMEDMYERAEFAKELGSCIVMIDLVIGWTAIQSMSKWARRNDMILHLHRAGHGTYTRQRNHGISFRVIAKWLRMAGVDHAHAGTAVGKLEGDPLSVQGYYNVCRDARNEPDLSRGIFFDQPWAGLRKVMPVASGGIHAGQMHQLLDLFGDDCILQFGGGTIGHPQGIQAGATANRVALEAMVKARNEGRDIAREGGEILDAAARGCTPLKLALDTWRDVTFNYASTDMPDFAVTASAAV
;
A
#
# COMPACT_ATOMS: atom_id res chain seq x y z
N MET A 1 29.32 -15.73 -8.23
CA MET A 1 28.02 -16.32 -8.62
C MET A 1 28.25 -17.15 -9.85
N ASN A 2 28.15 -18.46 -9.70
CA ASN A 2 28.62 -19.43 -10.66
C ASN A 2 27.67 -19.53 -11.86
N ASP A 3 28.28 -19.80 -13.00
CA ASP A 3 27.57 -20.25 -14.19
C ASP A 3 27.17 -21.72 -13.96
N PHE A 4 25.90 -21.96 -13.67
CA PHE A 4 25.36 -23.31 -13.41
C PHE A 4 25.39 -24.21 -14.66
N SER A 5 25.86 -23.69 -15.81
CA SER A 5 26.14 -24.46 -17.04
C SER A 5 27.56 -25.05 -17.10
N LYS A 6 28.44 -24.77 -16.12
CA LYS A 6 29.80 -25.33 -16.09
C LYS A 6 29.88 -26.68 -15.37
N ALA A 7 30.67 -27.60 -15.95
CA ALA A 7 30.96 -28.97 -15.50
C ALA A 7 31.31 -29.18 -14.02
N ALA A 8 31.68 -28.13 -13.26
CA ALA A 8 31.91 -28.21 -11.82
C ALA A 8 30.63 -28.46 -11.00
N VAL A 9 29.45 -28.17 -11.56
CA VAL A 9 28.11 -28.44 -10.97
C VAL A 9 27.58 -29.82 -11.40
N GLU A 10 28.21 -30.48 -12.37
CA GLU A 10 27.75 -31.76 -12.97
C GLU A 10 28.36 -33.02 -12.35
N ALA A 11 29.24 -32.90 -11.34
CA ALA A 11 29.65 -34.06 -10.58
C ALA A 11 28.39 -34.64 -9.90
N VAL A 12 27.90 -35.79 -10.39
CA VAL A 12 26.69 -36.46 -9.92
C VAL A 12 26.79 -36.70 -8.42
N ARG A 13 26.23 -35.77 -7.64
CA ARG A 13 26.06 -35.94 -6.20
C ARG A 13 24.76 -36.70 -6.01
N ASN A 14 24.79 -37.73 -5.18
CA ASN A 14 23.56 -38.42 -4.80
C ASN A 14 22.94 -37.68 -3.62
N PRO A 15 21.88 -36.86 -3.80
CA PRO A 15 21.29 -36.09 -2.72
C PRO A 15 20.67 -36.99 -1.63
N SER A 16 20.40 -38.27 -1.92
CA SER A 16 19.91 -39.25 -0.95
C SER A 16 21.01 -39.85 -0.05
N ASP A 17 22.29 -39.71 -0.39
CA ASP A 17 23.40 -40.10 0.48
C ASP A 17 23.85 -38.89 1.31
N PRO A 18 23.69 -38.90 2.64
CA PRO A 18 24.13 -37.80 3.50
C PRO A 18 25.61 -37.43 3.30
N ARG A 19 26.48 -38.39 2.99
CA ARG A 19 27.90 -38.08 2.75
C ARG A 19 28.09 -37.29 1.47
N SER A 20 27.37 -37.64 0.41
CA SER A 20 27.41 -36.94 -0.87
C SER A 20 26.72 -35.56 -0.80
N ARG A 21 25.58 -35.47 -0.11
CA ARG A 21 24.84 -34.22 0.10
C ARG A 21 25.64 -33.16 0.86
N TYR A 22 26.31 -33.56 1.93
CA TYR A 22 27.06 -32.65 2.80
C TYR A 22 28.56 -32.56 2.46
N ALA A 23 29.01 -33.16 1.35
CA ALA A 23 30.37 -32.98 0.86
C ALA A 23 30.58 -31.53 0.39
N ALA A 24 31.77 -30.98 0.66
CA ALA A 24 32.11 -29.63 0.24
C ALA A 24 31.99 -29.44 -1.28
N GLY A 25 31.46 -28.28 -1.70
CA GLY A 25 31.35 -27.87 -3.10
C GLY A 25 29.94 -27.46 -3.52
N VAL A 26 29.81 -27.09 -4.79
CA VAL A 26 28.58 -26.51 -5.36
C VAL A 26 27.58 -27.61 -5.72
N MET A 27 26.31 -27.36 -5.42
CA MET A 27 25.15 -28.19 -5.79
C MET A 27 24.03 -27.26 -6.27
N LYS A 28 23.17 -27.74 -7.18
CA LYS A 28 21.98 -26.99 -7.61
C LYS A 28 21.01 -26.79 -6.44
N TYR A 29 20.33 -25.65 -6.37
CA TYR A 29 19.40 -25.36 -5.27
C TYR A 29 18.24 -26.37 -5.22
N ARG A 30 17.75 -26.80 -6.39
CA ARG A 30 16.71 -27.84 -6.46
C ARG A 30 17.14 -29.17 -5.84
N GLU A 31 18.43 -29.50 -5.93
CA GLU A 31 19.03 -30.72 -5.35
C GLU A 31 19.37 -30.53 -3.85
N MET A 32 19.56 -29.27 -3.41
CA MET A 32 19.69 -28.90 -2.01
C MET A 32 18.38 -28.94 -1.23
N GLY A 33 17.27 -29.39 -1.84
CA GLY A 33 15.99 -29.63 -1.15
C GLY A 33 15.07 -28.41 -1.05
N TYR A 34 15.36 -27.35 -1.81
CA TYR A 34 14.54 -26.14 -1.89
C TYR A 34 13.44 -26.21 -2.96
N TRP A 35 13.45 -27.25 -3.80
CA TRP A 35 12.35 -27.61 -4.70
C TRP A 35 11.63 -28.84 -4.13
N GLN A 36 10.36 -28.69 -3.77
CA GLN A 36 9.53 -29.76 -3.22
C GLN A 36 8.10 -29.68 -3.81
N PRO A 37 7.87 -30.19 -5.04
CA PRO A 37 6.59 -30.04 -5.73
C PRO A 37 5.43 -30.78 -5.04
N ASP A 38 5.73 -31.79 -4.22
CA ASP A 38 4.74 -32.54 -3.44
C ASP A 38 4.48 -31.92 -2.06
N TYR A 39 5.15 -30.81 -1.71
CA TYR A 39 4.95 -30.15 -0.42
C TYR A 39 3.56 -29.50 -0.36
N THR A 40 2.82 -29.84 0.68
CA THR A 40 1.55 -29.19 1.00
C THR A 40 1.79 -28.11 2.06
N PRO A 41 1.59 -26.81 1.75
CA PRO A 41 1.79 -25.74 2.72
C PRO A 41 0.97 -25.93 3.98
N LYS A 42 1.60 -25.74 5.14
CA LYS A 42 0.93 -25.77 6.44
C LYS A 42 0.10 -24.52 6.64
N GLU A 43 -0.89 -24.57 7.52
CA GLU A 43 -1.64 -23.36 7.91
C GLU A 43 -0.75 -22.29 8.55
N THR A 44 0.37 -22.67 9.16
CA THR A 44 1.33 -21.77 9.81
C THR A 44 2.38 -21.20 8.86
N ASP A 45 2.48 -21.69 7.62
CA ASP A 45 3.50 -21.20 6.68
C ASP A 45 3.19 -19.77 6.22
N VAL A 46 4.23 -18.94 6.14
CA VAL A 46 4.20 -17.74 5.30
C VAL A 46 4.38 -18.20 3.85
N ILE A 47 3.54 -17.74 2.94
CA ILE A 47 3.64 -18.08 1.52
C ILE A 47 3.92 -16.82 0.71
N ALA A 48 4.89 -16.87 -0.19
CA ALA A 48 5.17 -15.80 -1.14
C ALA A 48 4.94 -16.29 -2.58
N LEU A 49 4.34 -15.42 -3.39
CA LEU A 49 4.25 -15.59 -4.84
C LEU A 49 5.24 -14.65 -5.51
N PHE A 50 6.18 -15.22 -6.24
CA PHE A 50 7.11 -14.48 -7.08
C PHE A 50 6.77 -14.65 -8.56
N ARG A 51 6.76 -13.56 -9.32
CA ARG A 51 6.93 -13.57 -10.77
C ARG A 51 8.42 -13.56 -11.08
N ILE A 52 8.90 -14.62 -11.72
CA ILE A 52 10.31 -14.83 -12.02
C ILE A 52 10.50 -14.81 -13.54
N THR A 53 11.50 -14.05 -14.01
CA THR A 53 12.04 -14.16 -15.36
C THR A 53 13.47 -14.70 -15.25
N PRO A 54 13.71 -15.99 -15.51
CA PRO A 54 15.06 -16.56 -15.48
C PRO A 54 15.95 -15.99 -16.60
N GLN A 55 17.27 -16.03 -16.42
CA GLN A 55 18.21 -15.84 -17.54
C GLN A 55 18.11 -17.02 -18.53
N ALA A 56 18.55 -16.80 -19.77
CA ALA A 56 18.61 -17.86 -20.78
C ALA A 56 19.44 -19.06 -20.28
N GLY A 57 18.89 -20.27 -20.40
CA GLY A 57 19.51 -21.52 -19.94
C GLY A 57 19.33 -21.83 -18.45
N VAL A 58 18.61 -21.00 -17.69
CA VAL A 58 18.24 -21.30 -16.29
C VAL A 58 16.84 -21.90 -16.25
N GLU A 59 16.74 -23.15 -15.77
CA GLU A 59 15.46 -23.84 -15.59
C GLU A 59 14.58 -23.13 -14.55
N PRO A 60 13.26 -23.04 -14.76
CA PRO A 60 12.37 -22.28 -13.88
C PRO A 60 12.27 -22.87 -12.46
N GLU A 61 12.33 -24.19 -12.30
CA GLU A 61 12.37 -24.85 -10.98
C GLU A 61 13.68 -24.55 -10.23
N GLU A 62 14.81 -24.45 -10.94
CA GLU A 62 16.09 -24.07 -10.33
C GLU A 62 16.07 -22.58 -9.92
N ALA A 63 15.49 -21.71 -10.74
CA ALA A 63 15.30 -20.31 -10.40
C ALA A 63 14.41 -20.14 -9.14
N ALA A 64 13.30 -20.87 -9.07
CA ALA A 64 12.41 -20.86 -7.91
C ALA A 64 13.10 -21.41 -6.65
N ALA A 65 13.85 -22.52 -6.78
CA ALA A 65 14.62 -23.10 -5.69
C ALA A 65 15.74 -22.17 -5.21
N ALA A 66 16.38 -21.41 -6.11
CA ALA A 66 17.38 -20.40 -5.76
C ALA A 66 16.77 -19.26 -4.95
N VAL A 67 15.59 -18.75 -5.35
CA VAL A 67 14.85 -17.74 -4.58
C VAL A 67 14.49 -18.31 -3.21
N ALA A 68 13.94 -19.53 -3.13
CA ALA A 68 13.59 -20.17 -1.87
C ALA A 68 14.80 -20.35 -0.94
N GLY A 69 15.92 -20.82 -1.48
CA GLY A 69 17.15 -21.05 -0.73
C GLY A 69 17.70 -19.75 -0.13
N GLU A 70 17.93 -18.75 -0.95
CA GLU A 70 18.64 -17.51 -0.54
C GLU A 70 17.72 -16.47 0.11
N SER A 71 16.42 -16.78 0.25
CA SER A 71 15.48 -16.09 1.14
C SER A 71 15.16 -16.87 2.42
N SER A 72 15.88 -17.98 2.68
CA SER A 72 15.76 -18.77 3.92
C SER A 72 17.13 -19.11 4.51
N THR A 73 17.74 -20.23 4.10
CA THR A 73 18.90 -20.81 4.79
C THR A 73 20.07 -21.16 3.88
N ALA A 74 19.96 -20.97 2.57
CA ALA A 74 20.99 -21.41 1.63
C ALA A 74 22.13 -20.41 1.47
N THR A 75 23.21 -20.90 0.87
CA THR A 75 24.21 -20.11 0.17
C THR A 75 24.67 -20.89 -1.07
N TRP A 76 25.57 -20.32 -1.86
CA TRP A 76 26.00 -20.85 -3.16
C TRP A 76 26.79 -22.17 -3.15
N THR A 77 27.22 -22.66 -1.99
CA THR A 77 27.99 -23.90 -1.81
C THR A 77 27.51 -24.65 -0.58
N VAL A 78 27.65 -25.97 -0.56
CA VAL A 78 27.29 -26.80 0.59
C VAL A 78 28.15 -26.42 1.80
N VAL A 79 27.49 -26.24 2.95
CA VAL A 79 28.14 -25.99 4.25
C VAL A 79 27.79 -27.10 5.23
N TRP A 80 28.80 -27.61 5.94
CA TRP A 80 28.59 -28.73 6.88
C TRP A 80 27.78 -28.31 8.11
N THR A 81 27.75 -27.00 8.42
CA THR A 81 27.02 -26.42 9.55
C THR A 81 25.51 -26.61 9.46
N ASP A 82 24.96 -26.91 8.28
CA ASP A 82 23.56 -27.39 8.14
C ASP A 82 23.26 -28.58 9.06
N ARG A 83 24.26 -29.43 9.33
CA ARG A 83 24.12 -30.63 10.16
C ARG A 83 24.03 -30.32 11.66
N LEU A 84 24.24 -29.08 12.06
CA LEU A 84 24.07 -28.62 13.44
C LEU A 84 22.64 -28.13 13.72
N THR A 85 21.77 -28.11 12.71
CA THR A 85 20.40 -27.58 12.81
C THR A 85 19.38 -28.61 12.32
N ALA A 86 18.11 -28.38 12.63
CA ALA A 86 16.99 -29.09 12.00
C ALA A 86 16.77 -28.55 10.57
N CYS A 87 17.79 -28.66 9.72
CA CYS A 87 17.82 -27.99 8.41
C CYS A 87 16.61 -28.32 7.52
N ASP A 88 16.04 -29.53 7.60
CA ASP A 88 14.84 -29.89 6.82
C ASP A 88 13.60 -29.08 7.21
N MET A 89 13.51 -28.64 8.47
CA MET A 89 12.45 -27.75 8.96
C MET A 89 12.62 -26.34 8.39
N TYR A 90 13.81 -25.76 8.52
CA TYR A 90 14.06 -24.34 8.25
C TYR A 90 14.21 -23.97 6.77
N ARG A 91 14.53 -24.92 5.89
CA ARG A 91 14.57 -24.63 4.44
C ARG A 91 13.19 -24.20 3.95
N ALA A 92 13.10 -23.10 3.21
CA ALA A 92 11.89 -22.80 2.46
C ALA A 92 11.67 -23.81 1.33
N LYS A 93 10.43 -23.98 0.89
CA LYS A 93 10.04 -24.95 -0.14
C LYS A 93 9.36 -24.21 -1.29
N ALA A 94 10.04 -24.10 -2.44
CA ALA A 94 9.35 -23.83 -3.69
C ALA A 94 8.54 -25.08 -4.05
N TYR A 95 7.21 -24.97 -4.05
CA TYR A 95 6.32 -26.13 -4.17
C TYR A 95 5.44 -26.10 -5.42
N ARG A 96 5.38 -24.96 -6.12
CA ARG A 96 4.66 -24.83 -7.38
C ARG A 96 5.34 -23.80 -8.25
N VAL A 97 5.50 -24.13 -9.53
CA VAL A 97 5.97 -23.22 -10.58
C VAL A 97 5.02 -23.37 -11.76
N GLU A 98 4.51 -22.27 -12.29
CA GLU A 98 3.60 -22.27 -13.43
C GLU A 98 3.91 -21.12 -14.39
N PRO A 99 3.73 -21.29 -15.71
CA PRO A 99 3.90 -20.20 -16.66
C PRO A 99 2.90 -19.06 -16.39
N VAL A 100 3.37 -17.83 -16.47
CA VAL A 100 2.49 -16.65 -16.46
C VAL A 100 1.66 -16.63 -17.74
N PRO A 101 0.32 -16.44 -17.67
CA PRO A 101 -0.51 -16.32 -18.85
C PRO A 101 -0.05 -15.19 -19.79
N ASN A 102 -0.05 -15.46 -21.09
CA ASN A 102 0.33 -14.49 -22.13
C ASN A 102 1.75 -13.92 -21.97
N ALA A 103 2.64 -14.59 -21.23
CA ALA A 103 4.05 -14.24 -21.23
C ALA A 103 4.60 -14.34 -22.66
N ARG A 104 5.46 -13.38 -23.03
CA ARG A 104 6.05 -13.38 -24.36
C ARG A 104 7.00 -14.56 -24.51
N ALA A 105 7.00 -15.22 -25.67
CA ALA A 105 7.87 -16.36 -25.93
C ALA A 105 9.37 -16.00 -25.83
N ASP A 106 9.75 -14.75 -26.12
CA ASP A 106 11.12 -14.24 -26.01
C ASP A 106 11.50 -13.73 -24.61
N GLU A 107 10.55 -13.71 -23.67
CA GLU A 107 10.76 -13.38 -22.27
C GLU A 107 9.82 -14.24 -21.39
N PRO A 108 10.13 -15.54 -21.24
CA PRO A 108 9.27 -16.45 -20.48
C PRO A 108 9.25 -16.05 -19.01
N GLN A 109 8.04 -15.97 -18.45
CA GLN A 109 7.81 -15.62 -17.04
C GLN A 109 7.07 -16.74 -16.34
N TYR A 110 7.37 -16.92 -15.06
CA TYR A 110 6.78 -17.96 -14.23
C TYR A 110 6.31 -17.40 -12.90
N PHE A 111 5.17 -17.89 -12.42
CA PHE A 111 4.74 -17.75 -11.04
C PHE A 111 5.36 -18.88 -10.21
N ALA A 112 6.14 -18.52 -9.20
CA ALA A 112 6.77 -19.43 -8.25
C ALA A 112 6.18 -19.21 -6.85
N TYR A 113 5.63 -20.28 -6.28
CA TYR A 113 5.03 -20.29 -4.95
C TYR A 113 6.01 -20.91 -3.96
N ILE A 114 6.34 -20.15 -2.91
CA ILE A 114 7.36 -20.53 -1.94
C ILE A 114 6.74 -20.48 -0.54
N ALA A 115 6.85 -21.59 0.19
CA ALA A 115 6.41 -21.71 1.58
C ALA A 115 7.60 -21.59 2.53
N TYR A 116 7.43 -20.81 3.59
CA TYR A 116 8.42 -20.51 4.62
C TYR A 116 7.87 -20.94 5.97
N GLU A 117 8.68 -21.68 6.72
CA GLU A 117 8.34 -22.07 8.09
C GLU A 117 8.20 -20.83 8.98
N LEU A 118 7.24 -20.85 9.90
CA LEU A 118 6.89 -19.68 10.72
C LEU A 118 8.08 -19.21 11.59
N ASP A 119 8.85 -20.16 12.10
CA ASP A 119 9.97 -19.94 13.04
C ASP A 119 11.15 -19.18 12.41
N LEU A 120 11.13 -18.95 11.10
CA LEU A 120 12.12 -18.10 10.43
C LEU A 120 11.94 -16.61 10.72
N PHE A 121 10.76 -16.21 11.22
CA PHE A 121 10.38 -14.81 11.31
C PHE A 121 10.28 -14.34 12.76
N GLU A 122 10.97 -13.25 13.08
CA GLU A 122 10.85 -12.55 14.36
C GLU A 122 9.40 -12.06 14.54
N GLU A 123 8.82 -12.32 15.71
CA GLU A 123 7.44 -11.96 16.00
C GLU A 123 7.22 -10.45 15.95
N GLY A 124 6.27 -10.01 15.12
CA GLY A 124 5.86 -8.61 15.08
C GLY A 124 6.87 -7.68 14.42
N SER A 125 7.76 -8.21 13.57
CA SER A 125 8.84 -7.46 12.90
C SER A 125 8.66 -7.48 11.38
N VAL A 126 8.17 -6.38 10.80
CA VAL A 126 8.13 -6.24 9.32
C VAL A 126 9.56 -6.17 8.77
N ALA A 127 10.49 -5.55 9.52
CA ALA A 127 11.89 -5.46 9.14
C ALA A 127 12.50 -6.86 8.92
N ASN A 128 12.34 -7.78 9.89
CA ASN A 128 12.85 -9.15 9.77
C ASN A 128 12.18 -9.93 8.62
N LEU A 129 10.84 -9.86 8.49
CA LEU A 129 10.13 -10.46 7.37
C LEU A 129 10.71 -10.01 6.02
N THR A 130 10.91 -8.70 5.86
CA THR A 130 11.45 -8.14 4.61
C THR A 130 12.92 -8.50 4.39
N ALA A 131 13.73 -8.60 5.44
CA ALA A 131 15.12 -9.00 5.34
C ALA A 131 15.27 -10.41 4.73
N SER A 132 14.38 -11.34 5.09
CA SER A 132 14.36 -12.68 4.49
C SER A 132 13.79 -12.67 3.07
N ILE A 133 12.56 -12.19 2.90
CA ILE A 133 11.81 -12.36 1.64
C ILE A 133 12.35 -11.52 0.48
N ILE A 134 12.81 -10.30 0.75
CA ILE A 134 13.25 -9.37 -0.29
C ILE A 134 14.71 -8.92 -0.14
N GLY A 135 15.47 -9.46 0.82
CA GLY A 135 16.80 -8.98 1.16
C GLY A 135 17.80 -9.04 0.01
N ASN A 136 18.04 -10.24 -0.53
CA ASN A 136 19.12 -10.48 -1.50
C ASN A 136 18.61 -10.94 -2.88
N VAL A 137 17.49 -11.64 -2.93
CA VAL A 137 17.03 -12.43 -4.09
C VAL A 137 16.78 -11.58 -5.35
N PHE A 138 16.49 -10.29 -5.21
CA PHE A 138 16.27 -9.37 -6.34
C PHE A 138 17.55 -9.03 -7.11
N GLY A 139 18.73 -9.22 -6.50
CA GLY A 139 20.03 -8.97 -7.11
C GLY A 139 20.69 -10.22 -7.74
N PHE A 140 19.96 -11.34 -7.84
CA PHE A 140 20.53 -12.61 -8.28
C PHE A 140 20.85 -12.62 -9.77
N LYS A 141 22.13 -12.85 -10.12
CA LYS A 141 22.58 -12.97 -11.51
C LYS A 141 21.80 -13.98 -12.39
N PRO A 142 21.39 -15.18 -11.90
CA PRO A 142 20.63 -16.12 -12.73
C PRO A 142 19.19 -15.66 -13.02
N LEU A 143 18.73 -14.56 -12.42
CA LEU A 143 17.42 -13.97 -12.67
C LEU A 143 17.59 -12.71 -13.52
N LYS A 144 16.79 -12.59 -14.59
CA LYS A 144 16.70 -11.35 -15.38
C LYS A 144 15.84 -10.33 -14.63
N THR A 145 14.69 -10.77 -14.13
CA THR A 145 13.81 -9.96 -13.28
C THR A 145 13.12 -10.82 -12.23
N LEU A 146 12.71 -10.19 -11.13
CA LEU A 146 11.98 -10.81 -10.03
C LEU A 146 10.97 -9.81 -9.50
N ARG A 147 9.71 -10.22 -9.31
CA ARG A 147 8.68 -9.41 -8.66
C ARG A 147 7.95 -10.21 -7.59
N LEU A 148 7.81 -9.65 -6.39
CA LEU A 148 6.96 -10.20 -5.33
C LEU A 148 5.52 -9.73 -5.58
N GLU A 149 4.65 -10.66 -5.96
CA GLU A 149 3.27 -10.35 -6.40
C GLU A 149 2.29 -10.38 -5.23
N ASP A 150 2.32 -11.41 -4.40
CA ASP A 150 1.42 -11.53 -3.26
C ASP A 150 2.05 -12.36 -2.14
N MET A 151 1.51 -12.25 -0.93
CA MET A 151 1.91 -13.05 0.23
C MET A 151 0.69 -13.52 1.02
N ARG A 152 0.70 -14.78 1.46
CA ARG A 152 -0.19 -15.28 2.51
C ARG A 152 0.52 -15.18 3.85
N ILE A 153 -0.06 -14.39 4.75
CA ILE A 153 0.44 -14.24 6.12
C ILE A 153 -0.44 -15.09 7.04
N PRO A 154 0.10 -16.08 7.76
CA PRO A 154 -0.67 -17.00 8.57
C PRO A 154 -1.24 -16.30 9.80
N VAL A 155 -2.37 -16.82 10.34
CA VAL A 155 -3.03 -16.27 11.53
C VAL A 155 -2.07 -16.17 12.71
N ALA A 156 -1.25 -17.20 12.93
CA ALA A 156 -0.27 -17.24 14.01
C ALA A 156 0.70 -16.03 13.96
N TYR A 157 1.23 -15.70 12.77
CA TYR A 157 2.11 -14.55 12.62
C TYR A 157 1.34 -13.22 12.71
N LEU A 158 0.16 -13.10 12.10
CA LEU A 158 -0.65 -11.88 12.20
C LEU A 158 -0.95 -11.48 13.65
N LYS A 159 -1.18 -12.46 14.53
CA LYS A 159 -1.49 -12.21 15.95
C LYS A 159 -0.31 -11.64 16.75
N THR A 160 0.90 -11.65 16.23
CA THR A 160 2.06 -11.00 16.87
C THR A 160 2.13 -9.50 16.57
N PHE A 161 1.34 -9.00 15.60
CA PHE A 161 1.30 -7.59 15.22
C PHE A 161 0.14 -6.84 15.90
N GLN A 162 0.35 -5.55 16.18
CA GLN A 162 -0.69 -4.68 16.74
C GLN A 162 -1.82 -4.40 15.73
N GLY A 163 -1.48 -4.28 14.44
CA GLY A 163 -2.34 -3.70 13.42
C GLY A 163 -2.58 -2.20 13.61
N PRO A 164 -3.51 -1.60 12.83
CA PRO A 164 -3.77 -0.16 12.83
C PRO A 164 -4.10 0.39 14.23
N PRO A 165 -3.56 1.55 14.65
CA PRO A 165 -3.80 2.18 15.96
C PRO A 165 -5.29 2.42 16.23
N THR A 166 -6.01 2.95 15.27
CA THR A 166 -7.41 3.34 15.40
C THR A 166 -8.30 2.45 14.54
N GLY A 167 -7.94 2.32 13.26
CA GLY A 167 -8.72 1.64 12.21
C GLY A 167 -10.03 2.34 11.86
N ILE A 168 -10.63 1.94 10.74
CA ILE A 168 -11.80 2.60 10.13
C ILE A 168 -12.95 2.85 11.12
N VAL A 169 -13.33 1.85 11.91
CA VAL A 169 -14.49 1.93 12.81
C VAL A 169 -14.30 3.02 13.85
N VAL A 170 -13.23 2.92 14.64
CA VAL A 170 -12.96 3.86 15.74
C VAL A 170 -12.60 5.24 15.21
N GLU A 171 -11.99 5.34 14.02
CA GLU A 171 -11.76 6.63 13.39
C GLU A 171 -13.08 7.35 13.10
N ARG A 172 -14.05 6.67 12.49
CA ARG A 172 -15.37 7.26 12.24
C ARG A 172 -16.09 7.65 13.52
N GLU A 173 -15.96 6.84 14.57
CA GLU A 173 -16.49 7.13 15.91
C GLU A 173 -15.88 8.40 16.51
N ARG A 174 -14.55 8.55 16.44
CA ARG A 174 -13.83 9.74 16.94
C ARG A 174 -14.18 11.01 16.18
N LEU A 175 -14.46 10.89 14.88
CA LEU A 175 -14.79 12.03 14.02
C LEU A 175 -16.29 12.35 13.97
N ASP A 176 -17.13 11.42 14.44
CA ASP A 176 -18.59 11.44 14.29
C ASP A 176 -19.04 11.59 12.82
N LYS A 177 -18.45 10.79 11.92
CA LYS A 177 -18.66 10.89 10.46
C LYS A 177 -18.94 9.54 9.80
N TYR A 178 -20.19 9.37 9.35
CA TYR A 178 -20.69 8.10 8.79
C TYR A 178 -21.40 8.31 7.44
N GLY A 179 -21.57 7.22 6.69
CA GLY A 179 -22.40 7.18 5.48
C GLY A 179 -21.81 7.85 4.24
N ARG A 180 -20.56 8.32 4.29
CA ARG A 180 -19.83 8.86 3.14
C ARG A 180 -18.31 8.69 3.28
N PRO A 181 -17.57 8.76 2.17
CA PRO A 181 -16.14 9.05 2.17
C PRO A 181 -15.78 10.29 2.98
N LEU A 182 -14.61 10.27 3.60
CA LEU A 182 -14.02 11.46 4.20
C LEU A 182 -13.35 12.31 3.12
N LEU A 183 -13.36 13.63 3.29
CA LEU A 183 -12.78 14.57 2.34
C LEU A 183 -11.50 15.20 2.89
N GLY A 184 -10.44 15.19 2.09
CA GLY A 184 -9.18 15.82 2.43
C GLY A 184 -8.65 16.74 1.33
N ALA A 185 -7.62 17.53 1.65
CA ALA A 185 -6.80 18.21 0.65
C ALA A 185 -5.36 18.40 1.12
N THR A 186 -4.38 18.16 0.23
CA THR A 186 -3.00 18.56 0.47
C THR A 186 -2.85 20.05 0.26
N VAL A 187 -2.29 20.78 1.22
CA VAL A 187 -1.96 22.20 1.07
C VAL A 187 -1.02 22.42 -0.13
N LYS A 188 -1.20 23.53 -0.85
CA LYS A 188 -0.41 23.93 -2.03
C LYS A 188 0.01 25.41 -1.96
N PRO A 189 1.13 25.81 -2.59
CA PRO A 189 2.12 24.97 -3.30
C PRO A 189 2.80 23.96 -2.38
N LYS A 190 3.46 22.94 -2.94
CA LYS A 190 4.07 21.85 -2.14
C LYS A 190 5.02 22.41 -1.08
N LEU A 191 5.89 23.34 -1.48
CA LEU A 191 6.90 23.99 -0.64
C LEU A 191 6.81 25.52 -0.77
N GLY A 192 7.30 26.26 0.21
CA GLY A 192 7.50 27.71 0.14
C GLY A 192 6.50 28.59 0.90
N LEU A 193 5.40 28.02 1.42
CA LEU A 193 4.50 28.76 2.33
C LEU A 193 5.14 28.92 3.73
N SER A 194 4.93 30.08 4.36
CA SER A 194 5.23 30.29 5.77
C SER A 194 4.17 29.64 6.67
N GLY A 195 4.49 29.41 7.96
CA GLY A 195 3.56 28.78 8.92
C GLY A 195 2.20 29.47 8.99
N LYS A 196 2.19 30.82 9.04
CA LYS A 196 0.97 31.62 9.08
C LYS A 196 0.09 31.44 7.85
N ASN A 197 0.69 31.46 6.65
CA ASN A 197 -0.05 31.25 5.41
C ASN A 197 -0.49 29.79 5.25
N TYR A 198 0.28 28.84 5.79
CA TYR A 198 -0.13 27.44 5.88
C TYR A 198 -1.43 27.30 6.68
N GLY A 199 -1.47 27.87 7.90
CA GLY A 199 -2.67 27.89 8.74
C GLY A 199 -3.86 28.57 8.05
N ARG A 200 -3.62 29.66 7.29
CA ARG A 200 -4.69 30.29 6.48
C ARG A 200 -5.32 29.29 5.50
N VAL A 201 -4.51 28.56 4.74
CA VAL A 201 -5.03 27.58 3.76
C VAL A 201 -5.79 26.45 4.47
N VAL A 202 -5.27 25.97 5.60
CA VAL A 202 -5.94 24.96 6.45
C VAL A 202 -7.31 25.45 6.90
N TYR A 203 -7.40 26.66 7.44
CA TYR A 203 -8.66 27.22 7.91
C TYR A 203 -9.69 27.34 6.78
N GLU A 204 -9.30 27.93 5.65
CA GLU A 204 -10.21 28.14 4.52
C GLU A 204 -10.71 26.81 3.94
N GLY A 205 -9.87 25.78 3.85
CA GLY A 205 -10.28 24.47 3.35
C GLY A 205 -11.22 23.73 4.30
N LEU A 206 -10.91 23.70 5.60
CA LEU A 206 -11.73 23.03 6.61
C LEU A 206 -13.10 23.70 6.77
N LYS A 207 -13.11 25.04 6.85
CA LYS A 207 -14.34 25.82 6.96
C LYS A 207 -15.26 25.62 5.75
N GLY A 208 -14.67 25.51 4.54
CA GLY A 208 -15.45 25.33 3.32
C GLY A 208 -16.11 23.95 3.17
N GLY A 209 -15.80 22.97 4.04
CA GLY A 209 -16.50 21.69 4.10
C GLY A 209 -15.63 20.44 4.08
N LEU A 210 -14.30 20.57 3.95
CA LEU A 210 -13.39 19.43 4.06
C LEU A 210 -13.36 18.89 5.50
N ASP A 211 -13.16 17.58 5.63
CA ASP A 211 -12.95 16.94 6.94
C ASP A 211 -11.52 17.17 7.41
N PHE A 212 -10.59 17.14 6.45
CA PHE A 212 -9.16 17.23 6.70
C PHE A 212 -8.43 18.13 5.70
N LEU A 213 -7.31 18.70 6.15
CA LEU A 213 -6.20 19.02 5.27
C LEU A 213 -4.97 18.20 5.67
N LYS A 214 -3.90 18.27 4.89
CA LYS A 214 -2.64 17.62 5.23
C LYS A 214 -1.44 18.43 4.81
N ASP A 215 -0.38 18.26 5.58
CA ASP A 215 0.96 18.59 5.13
C ASP A 215 1.27 17.87 3.80
N ASP A 216 2.06 18.47 2.93
CA ASP A 216 2.61 17.76 1.78
C ASP A 216 3.70 16.77 2.24
N GLU A 217 3.97 15.68 1.50
CA GLU A 217 4.91 14.64 1.97
C GLU A 217 6.34 15.18 2.15
N ASN A 218 6.69 16.25 1.45
CA ASN A 218 7.97 16.89 1.55
C ASN A 218 7.95 18.17 2.43
N ILE A 219 6.87 18.44 3.15
CA ILE A 219 6.83 19.49 4.19
C ILE A 219 7.21 18.85 5.53
N ASN A 220 8.40 19.16 6.02
CA ASN A 220 8.91 18.68 7.30
C ASN A 220 9.29 19.89 8.16
N SER A 221 10.55 20.32 8.11
CA SER A 221 11.04 21.55 8.74
C SER A 221 12.10 22.17 7.85
N GLN A 222 11.71 23.17 7.06
CA GLN A 222 12.59 23.84 6.10
C GLN A 222 12.89 25.27 6.53
N ALA A 223 13.90 25.89 5.92
CA ALA A 223 14.28 27.26 6.20
C ALA A 223 13.14 28.28 6.01
N PHE A 224 12.21 28.02 5.08
CA PHE A 224 11.06 28.90 4.85
C PHE A 224 9.90 28.70 5.85
N MET A 225 9.89 27.57 6.58
CA MET A 225 8.85 27.24 7.55
C MET A 225 9.35 26.15 8.52
N HIS A 226 9.69 26.56 9.73
CA HIS A 226 9.96 25.64 10.82
C HIS A 226 8.69 24.88 11.21
N TRP A 227 8.84 23.61 11.61
CA TRP A 227 7.69 22.73 11.85
C TRP A 227 6.81 23.20 13.02
N ARG A 228 7.42 23.73 14.09
CA ARG A 228 6.70 24.18 15.27
C ARG A 228 5.72 25.33 14.96
N ASP A 229 6.15 26.30 14.15
CA ASP A 229 5.31 27.41 13.70
C ASP A 229 4.13 26.90 12.88
N ARG A 230 4.38 25.96 11.96
CA ARG A 230 3.32 25.35 11.16
C ARG A 230 2.27 24.67 12.03
N TYR A 231 2.71 23.91 13.03
CA TYR A 231 1.80 23.15 13.91
C TYR A 231 0.89 24.11 14.69
N LEU A 232 1.45 25.18 15.26
CA LEU A 232 0.70 26.19 16.00
C LEU A 232 -0.38 26.87 15.12
N PHE A 233 0.00 27.39 13.95
CA PHE A 233 -0.95 28.05 13.05
C PHE A 233 -1.97 27.09 12.44
N ALA A 234 -1.59 25.84 12.17
CA ALA A 234 -2.51 24.82 11.68
C ALA A 234 -3.53 24.42 12.75
N MET A 235 -3.13 24.27 14.01
CA MET A 235 -4.06 23.92 15.09
C MET A 235 -4.98 25.08 15.47
N GLU A 236 -4.51 26.33 15.43
CA GLU A 236 -5.39 27.51 15.50
C GLU A 236 -6.48 27.45 14.42
N ALA A 237 -6.07 27.16 13.18
CA ALA A 237 -6.97 27.04 12.04
C ALA A 237 -7.99 25.89 12.17
N VAL A 238 -7.54 24.72 12.65
CA VAL A 238 -8.41 23.55 12.92
C VAL A 238 -9.48 23.91 13.95
N HIS A 239 -9.08 24.43 15.11
CA HIS A 239 -10.03 24.78 16.18
C HIS A 239 -11.00 25.87 15.75
N ARG A 240 -10.53 26.87 14.99
CA ARG A 240 -11.41 27.91 14.46
C ARG A 240 -12.45 27.34 13.48
N ALA A 241 -12.03 26.52 12.52
CA ALA A 241 -12.97 25.89 11.58
C ALA A 241 -13.95 24.95 12.29
N GLN A 242 -13.51 24.20 13.30
CA GLN A 242 -14.36 23.35 14.12
C GLN A 242 -15.40 24.17 14.90
N ALA A 243 -14.99 25.28 15.53
CA ALA A 243 -15.91 26.16 16.26
C ALA A 243 -16.97 26.80 15.33
N GLU A 244 -16.60 27.14 14.10
CA GLU A 244 -17.52 27.77 13.13
C GLU A 244 -18.44 26.78 12.41
N THR A 245 -18.06 25.50 12.31
CA THR A 245 -18.84 24.47 11.57
C THR A 245 -19.56 23.47 12.48
N GLY A 246 -19.12 23.32 13.73
CA GLY A 246 -19.62 22.29 14.65
C GLY A 246 -19.17 20.86 14.33
N GLU A 247 -18.39 20.64 13.27
CA GLU A 247 -17.84 19.33 12.92
C GLU A 247 -16.42 19.14 13.48
N VAL A 248 -16.07 17.93 13.92
CA VAL A 248 -14.67 17.59 14.22
C VAL A 248 -13.81 17.78 12.96
N LYS A 249 -12.73 18.55 13.07
CA LYS A 249 -11.79 18.82 11.98
C LYS A 249 -10.39 18.30 12.32
N GLY A 250 -9.54 18.14 11.31
CA GLY A 250 -8.13 17.81 11.52
C GLY A 250 -7.22 18.29 10.42
N HIS A 251 -5.93 18.33 10.73
CA HIS A 251 -4.88 18.57 9.74
C HIS A 251 -3.76 17.58 9.97
N TYR A 252 -3.34 16.84 8.94
CA TYR A 252 -2.33 15.80 9.12
C TYR A 252 -0.97 16.47 9.27
N LEU A 253 -0.55 16.66 10.52
CA LEU A 253 0.74 17.23 10.87
C LEU A 253 1.85 16.23 10.54
N ASN A 254 2.75 16.57 9.61
CA ASN A 254 3.81 15.66 9.19
C ASN A 254 4.93 15.61 10.23
N VAL A 255 5.08 14.45 10.86
CA VAL A 255 6.08 14.19 11.91
C VAL A 255 7.34 13.53 11.35
N THR A 256 7.40 13.18 10.05
CA THR A 256 8.61 12.64 9.38
C THR A 256 9.82 13.54 9.63
N ALA A 257 10.91 12.96 10.15
CA ALA A 257 12.14 13.68 10.49
C ALA A 257 13.39 12.84 10.17
N GLY A 258 14.58 13.41 10.42
CA GLY A 258 15.86 12.74 10.15
C GLY A 258 16.23 11.66 11.18
N THR A 259 15.70 11.76 12.40
CA THR A 259 15.97 10.83 13.52
C THR A 259 14.66 10.46 14.22
N MET A 260 14.66 9.35 14.97
CA MET A 260 13.49 8.94 15.76
C MET A 260 13.19 9.93 16.89
N GLU A 261 14.21 10.53 17.48
CA GLU A 261 14.10 11.54 18.54
C GLU A 261 13.33 12.76 18.03
N ASP A 262 13.69 13.29 16.86
CA ASP A 262 12.99 14.41 16.23
C ASP A 262 11.56 14.04 15.84
N MET A 263 11.33 12.80 15.40
CA MET A 263 9.98 12.32 15.07
C MET A 263 9.10 12.28 16.32
N TYR A 264 9.61 11.76 17.44
CA TYR A 264 8.89 11.74 18.70
C TYR A 264 8.64 13.14 19.25
N GLU A 265 9.62 14.05 19.17
CA GLU A 265 9.43 15.44 19.59
C GLU A 265 8.25 16.09 18.86
N ARG A 266 8.17 15.90 17.54
CA ARG A 266 7.07 16.42 16.72
C ARG A 266 5.74 15.77 17.08
N ALA A 267 5.73 14.46 17.25
CA ALA A 267 4.52 13.70 17.56
C ALA A 267 3.96 14.08 18.94
N GLU A 268 4.81 14.20 19.97
CA GLU A 268 4.42 14.66 21.29
C GLU A 268 3.90 16.10 21.25
N PHE A 269 4.54 16.99 20.49
CA PHE A 269 4.01 18.36 20.36
C PHE A 269 2.65 18.40 19.63
N ALA A 270 2.44 17.57 18.61
CA ALA A 270 1.12 17.46 17.95
C ALA A 270 0.03 16.98 18.93
N LYS A 271 0.38 16.02 19.80
CA LYS A 271 -0.50 15.55 20.87
C LYS A 271 -0.78 16.64 21.92
N GLU A 272 0.25 17.37 22.38
CA GLU A 272 0.10 18.48 23.33
C GLU A 272 -0.85 19.57 22.80
N LEU A 273 -0.82 19.83 21.49
CA LEU A 273 -1.73 20.78 20.85
C LEU A 273 -3.17 20.24 20.67
N GLY A 274 -3.41 18.95 20.94
CA GLY A 274 -4.71 18.31 20.78
C GLY A 274 -5.06 17.91 19.34
N SER A 275 -4.06 17.69 18.46
CA SER A 275 -4.35 17.15 17.12
C SER A 275 -5.00 15.78 17.23
N CYS A 276 -5.99 15.49 16.36
CA CYS A 276 -6.58 14.16 16.25
C CYS A 276 -5.79 13.22 15.33
N ILE A 277 -4.87 13.76 14.52
CA ILE A 277 -4.17 13.03 13.47
C ILE A 277 -2.76 13.59 13.20
N VAL A 278 -1.82 12.69 12.93
CA VAL A 278 -0.50 13.01 12.38
C VAL A 278 -0.26 12.21 11.10
N MET A 279 0.72 12.62 10.29
CA MET A 279 1.18 11.83 9.16
C MET A 279 2.66 11.50 9.20
N ILE A 280 2.98 10.36 8.60
CA ILE A 280 4.33 9.86 8.34
C ILE A 280 4.48 9.47 6.87
N ASP A 281 5.73 9.44 6.40
CA ASP A 281 6.06 9.04 5.04
C ASP A 281 6.71 7.66 5.01
N LEU A 282 6.39 6.84 4.01
CA LEU A 282 6.95 5.48 3.86
C LEU A 282 8.48 5.44 3.85
N VAL A 283 9.14 6.50 3.41
CA VAL A 283 10.61 6.61 3.33
C VAL A 283 11.32 6.57 4.69
N ILE A 284 10.61 6.72 5.81
CA ILE A 284 11.22 6.59 7.16
C ILE A 284 11.59 5.14 7.50
N GLY A 285 11.05 4.16 6.77
CA GLY A 285 11.34 2.74 6.95
C GLY A 285 10.49 2.03 8.00
N TRP A 286 10.45 0.69 7.91
CA TRP A 286 9.53 -0.15 8.66
C TRP A 286 9.66 -0.03 10.18
N THR A 287 10.89 0.04 10.70
CA THR A 287 11.16 0.17 12.14
C THR A 287 10.56 1.45 12.72
N ALA A 288 10.73 2.58 12.02
CA ALA A 288 10.15 3.85 12.43
C ALA A 288 8.62 3.85 12.31
N ILE A 289 8.07 3.28 11.23
CA ILE A 289 6.61 3.12 11.06
C ILE A 289 6.00 2.31 12.21
N GLN A 290 6.58 1.16 12.56
CA GLN A 290 6.09 0.32 13.66
C GLN A 290 6.23 1.01 15.02
N SER A 291 7.28 1.80 15.22
CA SER A 291 7.48 2.61 16.42
C SER A 291 6.39 3.69 16.54
N MET A 292 6.12 4.42 15.45
CA MET A 292 5.05 5.41 15.39
C MET A 292 3.66 4.80 15.53
N SER A 293 3.43 3.57 15.05
CA SER A 293 2.18 2.85 15.27
C SER A 293 1.92 2.55 16.74
N LYS A 294 2.95 2.05 17.45
CA LYS A 294 2.87 1.78 18.89
C LYS A 294 2.64 3.08 19.67
N TRP A 295 3.35 4.14 19.30
CA TRP A 295 3.16 5.46 19.89
C TRP A 295 1.75 6.01 19.65
N ALA A 296 1.25 5.94 18.41
CA ALA A 296 -0.07 6.46 18.04
C ALA A 296 -1.18 5.78 18.83
N ARG A 297 -1.12 4.45 18.98
CA ARG A 297 -2.06 3.69 19.82
C ARG A 297 -2.02 4.13 21.28
N ARG A 298 -0.83 4.32 21.86
CA ARG A 298 -0.66 4.71 23.27
C ARG A 298 -1.08 6.14 23.57
N ASN A 299 -1.19 6.97 22.53
CA ASN A 299 -1.46 8.40 22.65
C ASN A 299 -2.75 8.82 21.93
N ASP A 300 -3.63 7.86 21.64
CA ASP A 300 -4.93 8.10 21.00
C ASP A 300 -4.86 8.91 19.70
N MET A 301 -3.80 8.74 18.91
CA MET A 301 -3.56 9.48 17.68
C MET A 301 -3.92 8.65 16.44
N ILE A 302 -4.61 9.25 15.47
CA ILE A 302 -4.80 8.64 14.15
C ILE A 302 -3.49 8.77 13.35
N LEU A 303 -3.04 7.68 12.75
CA LEU A 303 -1.76 7.64 12.02
C LEU A 303 -1.95 7.51 10.50
N HIS A 304 -1.77 8.62 9.78
CA HIS A 304 -1.80 8.63 8.32
C HIS A 304 -0.44 8.26 7.71
N LEU A 305 -0.42 7.34 6.74
CA LEU A 305 0.79 7.05 5.96
C LEU A 305 0.67 7.54 4.51
N HIS A 306 1.57 8.45 4.15
CA HIS A 306 1.84 8.77 2.76
C HIS A 306 2.89 7.83 2.17
N ARG A 307 2.62 7.25 1.00
CA ARG A 307 3.44 6.19 0.38
C ARG A 307 4.67 6.71 -0.39
N ALA A 308 5.31 7.79 0.06
CA ALA A 308 6.45 8.40 -0.64
C ALA A 308 7.50 7.34 -1.04
N GLY A 309 8.00 7.41 -2.28
CA GLY A 309 9.01 6.49 -2.80
C GLY A 309 8.51 5.13 -3.31
N HIS A 310 7.25 4.73 -3.05
CA HIS A 310 6.75 3.40 -3.43
C HIS A 310 6.91 3.09 -4.93
N GLY A 311 6.65 4.08 -5.80
CA GLY A 311 6.68 3.90 -7.25
C GLY A 311 8.06 3.52 -7.81
N THR A 312 9.12 3.61 -7.02
CA THR A 312 10.47 3.17 -7.42
C THR A 312 10.57 1.66 -7.58
N TYR A 313 9.74 0.88 -6.86
CA TYR A 313 9.73 -0.57 -6.91
C TYR A 313 8.33 -1.19 -7.11
N THR A 314 7.24 -0.40 -7.12
CA THR A 314 5.90 -0.96 -7.34
C THR A 314 5.39 -0.83 -8.77
N ARG A 315 5.97 0.07 -9.58
CA ARG A 315 5.38 0.53 -10.84
C ARG A 315 5.47 -0.50 -11.98
N GLN A 316 6.59 -1.21 -12.07
CA GLN A 316 6.86 -2.13 -13.18
C GLN A 316 6.32 -3.52 -12.84
N ARG A 317 5.65 -4.16 -13.81
CA ARG A 317 5.08 -5.51 -13.63
C ARG A 317 6.12 -6.62 -13.67
N ASN A 318 7.27 -6.40 -14.28
CA ASN A 318 8.31 -7.43 -14.41
C ASN A 318 9.26 -7.51 -13.21
N HIS A 319 9.46 -6.42 -12.46
CA HIS A 319 10.43 -6.36 -11.36
C HIS A 319 9.93 -5.49 -10.20
N GLY A 320 10.21 -5.93 -8.96
CA GLY A 320 9.97 -5.16 -7.74
C GLY A 320 8.94 -5.80 -6.80
N ILE A 321 8.06 -5.00 -6.19
CA ILE A 321 7.09 -5.49 -5.20
C ILE A 321 5.73 -4.91 -5.56
N SER A 322 4.71 -5.74 -5.75
CA SER A 322 3.36 -5.21 -5.97
C SER A 322 2.89 -4.40 -4.76
N PHE A 323 2.16 -3.31 -5.00
CA PHE A 323 1.66 -2.48 -3.92
C PHE A 323 0.69 -3.24 -2.99
N ARG A 324 0.06 -4.34 -3.44
CA ARG A 324 -0.78 -5.17 -2.54
C ARG A 324 0.02 -5.75 -1.38
N VAL A 325 1.26 -6.17 -1.62
CA VAL A 325 2.15 -6.69 -0.58
C VAL A 325 2.54 -5.58 0.39
N ILE A 326 2.85 -4.39 -0.13
CA ILE A 326 3.12 -3.20 0.68
C ILE A 326 1.89 -2.87 1.56
N ALA A 327 0.68 -2.95 1.02
CA ALA A 327 -0.55 -2.72 1.78
C ALA A 327 -0.74 -3.76 2.90
N LYS A 328 -0.41 -5.04 2.67
CA LYS A 328 -0.42 -6.07 3.73
C LYS A 328 0.56 -5.72 4.84
N TRP A 329 1.80 -5.36 4.49
CA TRP A 329 2.82 -4.99 5.46
C TRP A 329 2.47 -3.72 6.24
N LEU A 330 1.85 -2.73 5.60
CA LEU A 330 1.37 -1.52 6.27
C LEU A 330 0.23 -1.80 7.25
N ARG A 331 -0.70 -2.69 6.89
CA ARG A 331 -1.75 -3.14 7.81
C ARG A 331 -1.17 -3.87 9.02
N MET A 332 -0.15 -4.71 8.82
CA MET A 332 0.58 -5.38 9.90
C MET A 332 1.38 -4.39 10.76
N ALA A 333 2.16 -3.50 10.14
CA ALA A 333 2.96 -2.48 10.81
C ALA A 333 2.10 -1.53 11.65
N GLY A 334 0.88 -1.29 11.19
CA GLY A 334 -0.17 -0.59 11.91
C GLY A 334 -0.22 0.88 11.55
N VAL A 335 -0.79 1.21 10.39
CA VAL A 335 -1.18 2.58 10.03
C VAL A 335 -2.69 2.65 9.88
N ASP A 336 -3.28 3.79 10.18
CA ASP A 336 -4.73 3.97 10.06
C ASP A 336 -5.13 4.31 8.64
N HIS A 337 -4.33 5.13 7.95
CA HIS A 337 -4.55 5.45 6.55
C HIS A 337 -3.39 4.97 5.68
N ALA A 338 -3.68 4.56 4.46
CA ALA A 338 -2.69 4.35 3.43
C ALA A 338 -3.18 4.86 2.07
N HIS A 339 -2.36 5.64 1.37
CA HIS A 339 -2.63 6.01 -0.03
C HIS A 339 -2.68 4.76 -0.90
N ALA A 340 -3.82 4.50 -1.54
CA ALA A 340 -4.07 3.25 -2.27
C ALA A 340 -4.31 3.44 -3.77
N GLY A 341 -4.25 4.68 -4.27
CA GLY A 341 -4.47 5.01 -5.69
C GLY A 341 -5.88 5.52 -5.97
N THR A 342 -6.06 6.09 -7.15
CA THR A 342 -7.29 6.78 -7.57
C THR A 342 -7.95 6.17 -8.79
N ALA A 343 -7.24 5.35 -9.57
CA ALA A 343 -7.59 4.84 -10.90
C ALA A 343 -7.80 5.92 -11.99
N VAL A 344 -8.51 7.00 -11.70
CA VAL A 344 -8.86 8.08 -12.64
C VAL A 344 -8.01 9.34 -12.51
N GLY A 345 -7.12 9.38 -11.50
CA GLY A 345 -6.26 10.52 -11.23
C GLY A 345 -4.95 10.49 -12.00
N LYS A 346 -4.05 11.42 -11.68
CA LYS A 346 -2.79 11.62 -12.43
C LYS A 346 -1.71 10.56 -12.20
N LEU A 347 -1.86 9.73 -11.16
CA LEU A 347 -0.88 8.69 -10.81
C LEU A 347 -1.37 7.35 -11.36
N GLU A 348 -0.44 6.44 -11.60
CA GLU A 348 -0.78 5.12 -12.10
C GLU A 348 -1.69 4.33 -11.14
N GLY A 349 -2.61 3.57 -11.73
CA GLY A 349 -3.48 2.64 -11.03
C GLY A 349 -4.50 2.05 -12.00
N ASP A 350 -4.30 0.80 -12.39
CA ASP A 350 -5.35 0.03 -13.05
C ASP A 350 -6.57 -0.16 -12.11
N PRO A 351 -7.83 0.04 -12.56
CA PRO A 351 -9.00 -0.05 -11.69
C PRO A 351 -9.11 -1.37 -10.90
N LEU A 352 -8.82 -2.51 -11.52
CA LEU A 352 -8.94 -3.82 -10.87
C LEU A 352 -7.80 -4.04 -9.88
N SER A 353 -6.56 -3.67 -10.25
CA SER A 353 -5.42 -3.69 -9.32
C SER A 353 -5.69 -2.80 -8.10
N VAL A 354 -6.21 -1.59 -8.32
CA VAL A 354 -6.53 -0.65 -7.25
C VAL A 354 -7.63 -1.19 -6.35
N GLN A 355 -8.70 -1.77 -6.90
CA GLN A 355 -9.73 -2.44 -6.09
C GLN A 355 -9.14 -3.56 -5.22
N GLY A 356 -8.19 -4.34 -5.74
CA GLY A 356 -7.44 -5.32 -4.94
C GLY A 356 -6.71 -4.70 -3.74
N TYR A 357 -6.07 -3.54 -3.92
CA TYR A 357 -5.42 -2.80 -2.82
C TYR A 357 -6.43 -2.35 -1.75
N TYR A 358 -7.59 -1.85 -2.17
CA TYR A 358 -8.66 -1.42 -1.26
C TYR A 358 -9.22 -2.61 -0.47
N ASN A 359 -9.40 -3.76 -1.11
CA ASN A 359 -9.85 -4.99 -0.45
C ASN A 359 -8.85 -5.44 0.63
N VAL A 360 -7.55 -5.43 0.32
CA VAL A 360 -6.47 -5.76 1.28
C VAL A 360 -6.49 -4.84 2.51
N CYS A 361 -6.74 -3.55 2.31
CA CYS A 361 -6.82 -2.58 3.40
C CYS A 361 -8.06 -2.81 4.30
N ARG A 362 -9.21 -3.18 3.73
CA ARG A 362 -10.52 -3.08 4.40
C ARG A 362 -11.15 -4.38 4.82
N ASP A 363 -10.95 -5.46 4.09
CA ASP A 363 -11.75 -6.66 4.32
C ASP A 363 -11.26 -7.41 5.57
N ALA A 364 -12.15 -8.16 6.20
CA ALA A 364 -11.79 -9.05 7.31
C ALA A 364 -11.11 -10.34 6.81
N ARG A 365 -11.39 -10.71 5.56
CA ARG A 365 -10.76 -11.81 4.82
C ARG A 365 -10.77 -11.43 3.34
N ASN A 366 -9.66 -11.65 2.64
CA ASN A 366 -9.64 -11.56 1.18
C ASN A 366 -9.69 -12.98 0.62
N GLU A 367 -10.75 -13.31 -0.11
CA GLU A 367 -10.80 -14.56 -0.89
C GLU A 367 -9.97 -14.42 -2.17
N PRO A 368 -9.46 -15.52 -2.75
CA PRO A 368 -8.75 -15.47 -4.02
C PRO A 368 -9.62 -14.84 -5.12
N ASP A 369 -9.06 -13.80 -5.76
CA ASP A 369 -9.64 -13.10 -6.89
C ASP A 369 -8.50 -12.66 -7.81
N LEU A 370 -8.17 -13.54 -8.75
CA LEU A 370 -7.07 -13.32 -9.68
C LEU A 370 -7.30 -12.10 -10.58
N SER A 371 -8.56 -11.72 -10.82
CA SER A 371 -8.90 -10.53 -11.62
C SER A 371 -8.49 -9.22 -10.94
N ARG A 372 -8.39 -9.24 -9.60
CA ARG A 372 -7.87 -8.13 -8.77
C ARG A 372 -6.47 -8.39 -8.22
N GLY A 373 -5.82 -9.45 -8.69
CA GLY A 373 -4.48 -9.84 -8.27
C GLY A 373 -4.39 -10.37 -6.83
N ILE A 374 -5.48 -10.89 -6.27
CA ILE A 374 -5.48 -11.57 -4.97
C ILE A 374 -5.27 -13.07 -5.22
N PHE A 375 -4.07 -13.56 -4.93
CA PHE A 375 -3.68 -14.95 -5.23
C PHE A 375 -3.95 -15.90 -4.08
N PHE A 376 -3.94 -15.38 -2.84
CA PHE A 376 -4.09 -16.17 -1.64
C PHE A 376 -5.33 -15.77 -0.85
N ASP A 377 -5.97 -16.78 -0.27
CA ASP A 377 -6.93 -16.58 0.80
C ASP A 377 -6.21 -15.99 2.04
N GLN A 378 -6.64 -14.82 2.48
CA GLN A 378 -5.99 -14.06 3.55
C GLN A 378 -6.99 -13.68 4.64
N PRO A 379 -7.13 -14.48 5.71
CA PRO A 379 -7.82 -14.04 6.92
C PRO A 379 -6.97 -13.00 7.66
N TRP A 380 -7.59 -11.91 8.14
CA TRP A 380 -6.86 -10.83 8.85
C TRP A 380 -6.84 -10.98 10.37
N ALA A 381 -7.36 -12.09 10.91
CA ALA A 381 -7.25 -12.45 12.33
C ALA A 381 -7.67 -11.36 13.33
N GLY A 382 -8.66 -10.55 12.96
CA GLY A 382 -9.17 -9.43 13.77
C GLY A 382 -8.27 -8.19 13.77
N LEU A 383 -7.22 -8.12 12.94
CA LEU A 383 -6.50 -6.87 12.70
C LEU A 383 -7.47 -5.82 12.15
N ARG A 384 -7.40 -4.62 12.75
CA ARG A 384 -8.25 -3.50 12.35
C ARG A 384 -8.06 -3.17 10.87
N LYS A 385 -9.09 -2.55 10.29
CA LYS A 385 -9.14 -2.15 8.88
C LYS A 385 -8.38 -0.84 8.69
N VAL A 386 -7.59 -0.75 7.61
CA VAL A 386 -6.90 0.47 7.18
C VAL A 386 -7.83 1.26 6.26
N MET A 387 -7.97 2.57 6.48
CA MET A 387 -8.71 3.47 5.60
C MET A 387 -7.88 3.77 4.33
N PRO A 388 -8.29 3.31 3.14
CA PRO A 388 -7.58 3.64 1.90
C PRO A 388 -7.82 5.12 1.52
N VAL A 389 -6.77 5.75 0.99
CA VAL A 389 -6.80 7.17 0.58
C VAL A 389 -6.62 7.27 -0.94
N ALA A 390 -7.59 7.90 -1.60
CA ALA A 390 -7.54 8.26 -3.02
C ALA A 390 -7.03 9.70 -3.13
N SER A 391 -5.81 9.91 -3.64
CA SER A 391 -5.19 11.23 -3.73
C SER A 391 -4.39 11.41 -5.01
N GLY A 392 -4.51 12.60 -5.59
CA GLY A 392 -3.65 13.06 -6.69
C GLY A 392 -4.36 13.20 -8.04
N GLY A 393 -4.53 14.45 -8.48
CA GLY A 393 -5.07 14.76 -9.81
C GLY A 393 -6.54 14.40 -9.98
N ILE A 394 -7.31 14.40 -8.90
CA ILE A 394 -8.76 14.19 -8.92
C ILE A 394 -9.51 15.51 -8.70
N HIS A 395 -10.73 15.60 -9.22
CA HIS A 395 -11.62 16.77 -9.10
C HIS A 395 -13.10 16.35 -8.96
N ALA A 396 -13.97 17.31 -8.61
CA ALA A 396 -15.39 17.06 -8.34
C ALA A 396 -16.15 16.35 -9.48
N GLY A 397 -15.75 16.55 -10.74
CA GLY A 397 -16.36 15.90 -11.91
C GLY A 397 -16.24 14.37 -11.90
N GLN A 398 -15.21 13.84 -11.26
CA GLN A 398 -14.91 12.40 -11.18
C GLN A 398 -15.57 11.72 -9.98
N MET A 399 -16.38 12.45 -9.19
CA MET A 399 -16.93 11.95 -7.93
C MET A 399 -17.73 10.65 -8.09
N HIS A 400 -18.45 10.51 -9.19
CA HIS A 400 -19.21 9.31 -9.51
C HIS A 400 -18.32 8.08 -9.70
N GLN A 401 -17.21 8.22 -10.44
CA GLN A 401 -16.24 7.14 -10.67
C GLN A 401 -15.55 6.74 -9.36
N LEU A 402 -15.16 7.72 -8.54
CA LEU A 402 -14.52 7.47 -7.25
C LEU A 402 -15.45 6.72 -6.29
N LEU A 403 -16.73 7.11 -6.23
CA LEU A 403 -17.70 6.47 -5.34
C LEU A 403 -18.09 5.07 -5.82
N ASP A 404 -18.23 4.87 -7.13
CA ASP A 404 -18.50 3.56 -7.73
C ASP A 404 -17.35 2.57 -7.49
N LEU A 405 -16.11 3.01 -7.69
CA LEU A 405 -14.93 2.15 -7.53
C LEU A 405 -14.62 1.82 -6.07
N PHE A 406 -14.79 2.79 -5.16
CA PHE A 406 -14.22 2.70 -3.81
C PHE A 406 -15.26 2.61 -2.69
N GLY A 407 -16.50 3.06 -2.89
CA GLY A 407 -17.52 3.07 -1.85
C GLY A 407 -17.22 4.04 -0.71
N ASP A 408 -17.77 3.78 0.49
CA ASP A 408 -17.81 4.78 1.57
C ASP A 408 -16.56 4.85 2.44
N ASP A 409 -15.94 3.70 2.72
CA ASP A 409 -14.76 3.61 3.58
C ASP A 409 -13.50 3.94 2.79
N CYS A 410 -13.35 5.21 2.46
CA CYS A 410 -12.15 5.81 1.89
C CYS A 410 -12.03 7.31 2.22
N ILE A 411 -10.87 7.87 1.94
CA ILE A 411 -10.63 9.32 1.99
C ILE A 411 -10.31 9.83 0.60
N LEU A 412 -11.11 10.78 0.09
CA LEU A 412 -10.90 11.40 -1.22
C LEU A 412 -10.19 12.75 -1.03
N GLN A 413 -8.99 12.90 -1.60
CA GLN A 413 -8.14 14.06 -1.40
C GLN A 413 -7.97 14.95 -2.64
N PHE A 414 -8.47 16.18 -2.53
CA PHE A 414 -8.54 17.16 -3.61
C PHE A 414 -7.61 18.34 -3.34
N GLY A 415 -6.28 18.16 -3.45
CA GLY A 415 -5.32 19.25 -3.27
C GLY A 415 -5.52 20.38 -4.30
N GLY A 416 -5.17 20.11 -5.56
CA GLY A 416 -5.40 21.06 -6.67
C GLY A 416 -6.88 21.35 -6.91
N GLY A 417 -7.73 20.32 -6.82
CA GLY A 417 -9.20 20.44 -7.00
C GLY A 417 -9.93 21.22 -5.90
N THR A 418 -9.25 21.65 -4.83
CA THR A 418 -9.79 22.59 -3.84
C THR A 418 -9.12 23.95 -3.99
N ILE A 419 -7.79 23.98 -3.90
CA ILE A 419 -7.02 25.23 -3.79
C ILE A 419 -6.95 25.98 -5.12
N GLY A 420 -7.06 25.26 -6.25
CA GLY A 420 -7.08 25.84 -7.59
C GLY A 420 -8.46 26.37 -8.02
N HIS A 421 -9.46 26.36 -7.15
CA HIS A 421 -10.80 26.83 -7.51
C HIS A 421 -10.83 28.35 -7.76
N PRO A 422 -11.47 28.84 -8.83
CA PRO A 422 -11.39 30.25 -9.23
C PRO A 422 -12.00 31.24 -8.23
N GLN A 423 -12.91 30.79 -7.37
CA GLN A 423 -13.49 31.62 -6.30
C GLN A 423 -12.78 31.46 -4.94
N GLY A 424 -11.61 30.81 -4.91
CA GLY A 424 -10.84 30.58 -3.69
C GLY A 424 -11.15 29.27 -2.99
N ILE A 425 -10.41 29.03 -1.90
CA ILE A 425 -10.26 27.71 -1.24
C ILE A 425 -11.57 27.23 -0.62
N GLN A 426 -12.32 28.11 0.09
CA GLN A 426 -13.61 27.74 0.68
C GLN A 426 -14.59 27.23 -0.39
N ALA A 427 -14.68 27.94 -1.53
CA ALA A 427 -15.56 27.54 -2.63
C ALA A 427 -15.14 26.17 -3.22
N GLY A 428 -13.83 25.92 -3.39
CA GLY A 428 -13.35 24.61 -3.83
C GLY A 428 -13.71 23.47 -2.85
N ALA A 429 -13.59 23.73 -1.55
CA ALA A 429 -13.97 22.77 -0.52
C ALA A 429 -15.48 22.49 -0.55
N THR A 430 -16.30 23.54 -0.69
CA THR A 430 -17.75 23.41 -0.81
C THR A 430 -18.15 22.65 -2.07
N ALA A 431 -17.50 22.90 -3.21
CA ALA A 431 -17.76 22.19 -4.45
C ALA A 431 -17.53 20.68 -4.30
N ASN A 432 -16.40 20.28 -3.70
CA ASN A 432 -16.10 18.85 -3.47
C ASN A 432 -17.08 18.21 -2.48
N ARG A 433 -17.48 18.92 -1.42
CA ARG A 433 -18.46 18.42 -0.44
C ARG A 433 -19.84 18.22 -1.05
N VAL A 434 -20.35 19.21 -1.78
CA VAL A 434 -21.65 19.14 -2.45
C VAL A 434 -21.67 18.04 -3.51
N ALA A 435 -20.61 17.90 -4.32
CA ALA A 435 -20.50 16.82 -5.29
C ALA A 435 -20.59 15.44 -4.63
N LEU A 436 -19.87 15.25 -3.51
CA LEU A 436 -19.87 13.99 -2.78
C LEU A 436 -21.25 13.66 -2.21
N GLU A 437 -21.86 14.61 -1.48
CA GLU A 437 -23.14 14.37 -0.82
C GLU A 437 -24.27 14.16 -1.84
N ALA A 438 -24.27 14.88 -2.96
CA ALA A 438 -25.22 14.66 -4.04
C ALA A 438 -25.09 13.25 -4.64
N MET A 439 -23.85 12.78 -4.84
CA MET A 439 -23.59 11.45 -5.40
C MET A 439 -23.96 10.33 -4.43
N VAL A 440 -23.62 10.47 -3.15
CA VAL A 440 -24.00 9.51 -2.10
C VAL A 440 -25.52 9.44 -1.96
N LYS A 441 -26.21 10.60 -1.96
CA LYS A 441 -27.67 10.64 -1.93
C LYS A 441 -28.27 9.91 -3.13
N ALA A 442 -27.83 10.22 -4.35
CA ALA A 442 -28.33 9.59 -5.58
C ALA A 442 -28.11 8.07 -5.57
N ARG A 443 -26.93 7.60 -5.17
CA ARG A 443 -26.62 6.17 -5.01
C ARG A 443 -27.57 5.50 -4.03
N ASN A 444 -27.80 6.12 -2.87
CA ASN A 444 -28.66 5.56 -1.82
C ASN A 444 -30.15 5.61 -2.21
N GLU A 445 -30.54 6.48 -3.14
CA GLU A 445 -31.86 6.50 -3.77
C GLU A 445 -32.01 5.48 -4.92
N GLY A 446 -30.97 4.68 -5.19
CA GLY A 446 -30.99 3.61 -6.19
C GLY A 446 -30.64 4.05 -7.61
N ARG A 447 -30.08 5.25 -7.81
CA ARG A 447 -29.60 5.68 -9.12
C ARG A 447 -28.30 4.98 -9.51
N ASP A 448 -28.14 4.70 -10.80
CA ASP A 448 -26.91 4.13 -11.35
C ASP A 448 -25.86 5.24 -11.49
N ILE A 449 -25.11 5.49 -10.42
CA ILE A 449 -24.11 6.58 -10.39
C ILE A 449 -23.00 6.39 -11.42
N ALA A 450 -22.71 5.17 -11.88
CA ALA A 450 -21.69 4.93 -12.89
C ALA A 450 -22.12 5.50 -14.26
N ARG A 451 -23.42 5.45 -14.56
CA ARG A 451 -23.97 5.95 -15.84
C ARG A 451 -24.56 7.35 -15.73
N GLU A 452 -25.25 7.65 -14.63
CA GLU A 452 -25.99 8.89 -14.41
C GLU A 452 -25.15 9.98 -13.71
N GLY A 453 -23.89 9.68 -13.38
CA GLY A 453 -23.03 10.55 -12.56
C GLY A 453 -22.89 11.98 -13.05
N GLY A 454 -22.69 12.18 -14.36
CA GLY A 454 -22.58 13.51 -14.96
C GLY A 454 -23.87 14.33 -14.77
N GLU A 455 -25.03 13.72 -14.99
CA GLU A 455 -26.33 14.37 -14.82
C GLU A 455 -26.64 14.73 -13.36
N ILE A 456 -26.26 13.85 -12.43
CA ILE A 456 -26.39 14.10 -10.99
C ILE A 456 -25.59 15.34 -10.58
N LEU A 457 -24.34 15.44 -11.04
CA LEU A 457 -23.47 16.58 -10.74
C LEU A 457 -23.98 17.87 -11.40
N ASP A 458 -24.42 17.80 -12.65
CA ASP A 458 -24.99 18.94 -13.36
C ASP A 458 -26.29 19.44 -12.70
N ALA A 459 -27.12 18.53 -12.17
CA ALA A 459 -28.31 18.90 -11.41
C ALA A 459 -27.94 19.60 -10.09
N ALA A 460 -26.99 19.06 -9.32
CA ALA A 460 -26.51 19.68 -8.08
C ALA A 460 -25.86 21.05 -8.32
N ALA A 461 -25.15 21.22 -9.44
CA ALA A 461 -24.50 22.46 -9.84
C ALA A 461 -25.49 23.62 -10.10
N ARG A 462 -26.76 23.33 -10.44
CA ARG A 462 -27.79 24.38 -10.64
C ARG A 462 -28.04 25.20 -9.38
N GLY A 463 -27.93 24.57 -8.21
CA GLY A 463 -28.13 25.20 -6.90
C GLY A 463 -26.83 25.59 -6.18
N CYS A 464 -25.66 25.28 -6.75
CA CYS A 464 -24.36 25.46 -6.10
C CYS A 464 -23.34 26.07 -7.08
N THR A 465 -23.19 27.40 -7.04
CA THR A 465 -22.22 28.12 -7.88
C THR A 465 -20.79 27.60 -7.77
N PRO A 466 -20.25 27.27 -6.57
CA PRO A 466 -18.94 26.66 -6.47
C PRO A 466 -18.82 25.34 -7.24
N LEU A 467 -19.81 24.44 -7.13
CA LEU A 467 -19.78 23.19 -7.88
C LEU A 467 -19.86 23.44 -9.39
N LYS A 468 -20.73 24.34 -9.83
CA LYS A 468 -20.83 24.70 -11.26
C LYS A 468 -19.47 25.14 -11.82
N LEU A 469 -18.81 26.09 -11.16
CA LEU A 469 -17.51 26.57 -11.62
C LEU A 469 -16.41 25.51 -11.56
N ALA A 470 -16.41 24.64 -10.54
CA ALA A 470 -15.50 23.51 -10.48
C ALA A 470 -15.69 22.55 -11.68
N LEU A 471 -16.94 22.24 -12.04
CA LEU A 471 -17.24 21.43 -13.22
C LEU A 471 -16.80 22.15 -14.50
N ASP A 472 -17.18 23.42 -14.68
CA ASP A 472 -16.81 24.20 -15.88
C ASP A 472 -15.27 24.30 -16.05
N THR A 473 -14.52 24.33 -14.95
CA THR A 473 -13.05 24.43 -14.98
C THR A 473 -12.37 23.11 -15.35
N TRP A 474 -12.89 21.97 -14.89
CA TRP A 474 -12.17 20.69 -14.95
C TRP A 474 -12.91 19.55 -15.64
N ARG A 475 -14.12 19.76 -16.19
CA ARG A 475 -14.94 18.71 -16.84
C ARG A 475 -14.15 17.88 -17.86
N ASP A 476 -13.31 18.54 -18.64
CA ASP A 476 -12.55 17.91 -19.74
C ASP A 476 -11.15 17.41 -19.31
N VAL A 477 -10.78 17.58 -18.04
CA VAL A 477 -9.47 17.15 -17.53
C VAL A 477 -9.52 15.66 -17.19
N THR A 478 -8.85 14.83 -17.99
CA THR A 478 -8.75 13.38 -17.76
C THR A 478 -7.30 12.90 -17.90
N PHE A 479 -6.96 11.81 -17.21
CA PHE A 479 -5.63 11.22 -17.21
C PHE A 479 -5.66 9.79 -17.78
N ASN A 480 -5.89 9.67 -19.09
CA ASN A 480 -6.04 8.37 -19.75
C ASN A 480 -4.71 7.92 -20.37
N TYR A 481 -3.97 7.07 -19.66
CA TYR A 481 -2.73 6.46 -20.10
C TYR A 481 -2.75 4.96 -19.85
N ALA A 482 -2.04 4.19 -20.67
CA ALA A 482 -1.94 2.75 -20.46
C ALA A 482 -1.29 2.43 -19.10
N SER A 483 -1.96 1.60 -18.29
CA SER A 483 -1.45 1.13 -17.00
C SER A 483 -0.24 0.21 -17.19
N THR A 484 0.71 0.29 -16.26
CA THR A 484 1.90 -0.58 -16.27
C THR A 484 1.73 -1.77 -15.34
N ASP A 485 0.91 -1.66 -14.28
CA ASP A 485 0.64 -2.71 -13.31
C ASP A 485 -0.79 -3.26 -13.45
N MET A 486 -1.01 -4.05 -14.50
CA MET A 486 -2.30 -4.70 -14.78
C MET A 486 -2.33 -6.16 -14.30
N PRO A 487 -3.50 -6.69 -13.90
CA PRO A 487 -3.68 -8.11 -13.61
C PRO A 487 -3.31 -9.01 -14.81
N ASP A 488 -2.89 -10.25 -14.53
CA ASP A 488 -2.61 -11.26 -15.55
C ASP A 488 -3.87 -12.00 -16.02
N PHE A 489 -4.94 -11.97 -15.23
CA PHE A 489 -6.16 -12.73 -15.42
C PHE A 489 -7.34 -11.77 -15.63
N ALA A 490 -8.12 -12.00 -16.67
CA ALA A 490 -9.37 -11.28 -16.92
C ALA A 490 -10.56 -12.14 -16.48
N VAL A 491 -11.63 -11.48 -16.04
CA VAL A 491 -12.94 -12.16 -15.89
C VAL A 491 -13.40 -12.55 -17.28
N THR A 492 -13.43 -13.85 -17.57
CA THR A 492 -14.15 -14.34 -18.75
C THR A 492 -15.63 -14.19 -18.41
N ALA A 493 -16.36 -13.34 -19.14
CA ALA A 493 -17.81 -13.33 -19.04
C ALA A 493 -18.29 -14.75 -19.37
N SER A 494 -18.82 -15.47 -18.39
CA SER A 494 -19.56 -16.70 -18.70
C SER A 494 -20.70 -16.28 -19.61
N ALA A 495 -20.71 -16.78 -20.84
CA ALA A 495 -21.89 -16.67 -21.68
C ALA A 495 -23.06 -17.20 -20.84
N ALA A 496 -24.03 -16.33 -20.55
CA ALA A 496 -25.24 -16.73 -19.88
C ALA A 496 -25.86 -17.87 -20.70
N VAL A 497 -26.01 -19.04 -20.09
CA VAL A 497 -26.76 -20.17 -20.65
C VAL A 497 -28.24 -19.93 -20.40
#